data_AF-A4BDW0-F1
#
_entry.id   AF-A4BDW0-F1
#
_cell.length_a   1.000
_cell.length_b   1.000
_cell.length_c   1.000
_cell.angle_alpha   90.00
_cell.angle_beta   90.00
_cell.angle_gamma   90.00
#
_symmetry.space_group_name_H-M   'P 1'
#
loop_
_entity.id
_entity.type
_entity.pdbx_description
1 polymer ?
#
loop_
_entity_poly.entity_id
_entity_poly.type
_entity_poly.pdbx_seq_one_letter_code
_entity_poly.pdbx_strand_id
1 'polypeptide(L)'
;MPRPRYQLNADDWFDCLDWLDYQLQQPNWLSEPDHPIHRFGLSTLKECVVQWRDIERPTKDLCQSTQTILEESLTMDDWGRLRKSLSARKRRRRERQRHSKAMNITLTPAAHEALQEFRTLSGAATFSDALENHLTQALAELRIQHERQLTDELKAKLAPLKASELIREVEKYLELAQTRRSLANSCKIAHQLFIKRPDRDSLRLVRDRFIEDLIWNESHLKIAHSQLVPLKVKDVASQS
;
A
#
# COMPACT_ATOMS: atom_id res chain seq x y z
N MET A 1 5.73 -37.24 -24.10
CA MET A 1 5.37 -38.03 -22.90
C MET A 1 4.27 -37.27 -22.15
N PRO A 2 3.13 -37.91 -21.81
CA PRO A 2 2.12 -37.23 -20.99
C PRO A 2 2.74 -36.82 -19.65
N ARG A 3 2.49 -35.58 -19.22
CA ARG A 3 2.99 -35.08 -17.93
C ARG A 3 2.43 -35.95 -16.80
N PRO A 4 3.20 -36.27 -15.75
CA PRO A 4 2.69 -37.04 -14.64
C PRO A 4 1.46 -36.32 -14.04
N ARG A 5 0.39 -37.09 -13.84
CA ARG A 5 -0.82 -36.62 -13.13
C ARG A 5 -0.40 -36.14 -11.74
N TYR A 6 -1.10 -35.12 -11.25
CA TYR A 6 -0.89 -34.65 -9.88
C TYR A 6 -1.18 -35.81 -8.91
N GLN A 7 -0.27 -36.06 -7.97
CA GLN A 7 -0.40 -37.11 -6.97
C GLN A 7 -0.81 -36.51 -5.64
N LEU A 8 -1.95 -36.95 -5.13
CA LEU A 8 -2.44 -36.57 -3.81
C LEU A 8 -1.50 -37.11 -2.72
N ASN A 9 -1.22 -36.25 -1.74
CA ASN A 9 -0.39 -36.57 -0.58
C ASN A 9 -1.02 -35.96 0.68
N ALA A 10 -0.50 -36.34 1.84
CA ALA A 10 -1.06 -35.89 3.13
C ALA A 10 -0.98 -34.37 3.33
N ASP A 11 0.04 -33.69 2.79
CA ASP A 11 0.21 -32.23 2.97
C ASP A 11 -0.85 -31.43 2.21
N ASP A 12 -1.32 -31.96 1.08
CA ASP A 12 -2.27 -31.31 0.19
C ASP A 12 -3.72 -31.82 0.37
N TRP A 13 -3.96 -32.71 1.35
CA TRP A 13 -5.24 -33.41 1.57
C TRP A 13 -6.43 -32.46 1.67
N PHE A 14 -6.41 -31.57 2.66
CA PHE A 14 -7.50 -30.61 2.87
C PHE A 14 -7.65 -29.62 1.72
N ASP A 15 -6.54 -29.24 1.07
CA ASP A 15 -6.60 -28.36 -0.08
C ASP A 15 -7.27 -29.03 -1.29
N CYS A 16 -7.07 -30.34 -1.46
CA CYS A 16 -7.77 -31.15 -2.46
C CYS A 16 -9.27 -31.25 -2.13
N LEU A 17 -9.62 -31.56 -0.88
CA LEU A 17 -11.02 -31.67 -0.45
C LEU A 17 -11.78 -30.35 -0.63
N ASP A 18 -11.16 -29.21 -0.29
CA ASP A 18 -11.75 -27.88 -0.53
C ASP A 18 -12.01 -27.62 -2.01
N TRP A 19 -11.09 -28.06 -2.88
CA TRP A 19 -11.27 -27.92 -4.31
C TRP A 19 -12.42 -28.79 -4.83
N LEU A 20 -12.53 -30.04 -4.35
CA LEU A 20 -13.62 -30.95 -4.71
C LEU A 20 -14.97 -30.40 -4.25
N ASP A 21 -15.08 -29.93 -3.01
CA ASP A 21 -16.31 -29.33 -2.48
C ASP A 21 -16.73 -28.09 -3.29
N TYR A 22 -15.76 -27.25 -3.69
CA TYR A 22 -16.03 -26.13 -4.60
C TYR A 22 -16.52 -26.60 -5.98
N GLN A 23 -15.88 -27.61 -6.58
CA GLN A 23 -16.28 -28.12 -7.91
C GLN A 23 -17.66 -28.76 -7.90
N LEU A 24 -18.04 -29.46 -6.83
CA LEU A 24 -19.38 -30.04 -6.66
C LEU A 24 -20.51 -28.99 -6.72
N GLN A 25 -20.18 -27.71 -6.52
CA GLN A 25 -21.12 -26.59 -6.60
C GLN A 25 -21.05 -25.83 -7.94
N GLN A 26 -20.11 -26.17 -8.83
CA GLN A 26 -19.94 -25.46 -10.09
C GLN A 26 -20.95 -25.94 -11.14
N PRO A 27 -21.51 -25.03 -11.96
CA PRO A 27 -22.45 -25.38 -13.02
C PRO A 27 -21.88 -26.43 -13.99
N ASN A 28 -20.60 -26.37 -14.34
CA ASN A 28 -19.99 -27.25 -15.33
C ASN A 28 -20.17 -28.74 -15.00
N TRP A 29 -19.90 -29.16 -13.76
CA TRP A 29 -20.10 -30.55 -13.34
C TRP A 29 -21.56 -30.93 -13.17
N LEU A 30 -22.47 -29.95 -13.07
CA LEU A 30 -23.91 -30.20 -12.95
C LEU A 30 -24.59 -30.29 -14.32
N SER A 31 -24.08 -29.55 -15.31
CA SER A 31 -24.69 -29.40 -16.64
C SER A 31 -24.09 -30.26 -17.74
N GLU A 32 -22.96 -30.93 -17.49
CA GLU A 32 -22.24 -31.75 -18.49
C GLU A 32 -22.49 -33.26 -18.23
N PRO A 33 -23.58 -33.86 -18.75
CA PRO A 33 -23.98 -35.23 -18.40
C PRO A 33 -22.95 -36.30 -18.78
N ASP A 34 -22.09 -36.03 -19.77
CA ASP A 34 -21.05 -36.94 -20.22
C ASP A 34 -19.78 -36.89 -19.34
N HIS A 35 -19.72 -35.98 -18.37
CA HIS A 35 -18.58 -35.86 -17.48
C HIS A 35 -18.39 -37.14 -16.64
N PRO A 36 -17.17 -37.73 -16.54
CA PRO A 36 -16.94 -39.01 -15.87
C PRO A 36 -17.42 -39.06 -14.41
N ILE A 37 -17.41 -37.91 -13.73
CA ILE A 37 -17.93 -37.71 -12.38
C ILE A 37 -19.36 -38.25 -12.18
N HIS A 38 -20.20 -38.20 -13.22
CA HIS A 38 -21.59 -38.68 -13.13
C HIS A 38 -21.68 -40.21 -13.04
N ARG A 39 -20.66 -40.95 -13.51
CA ARG A 39 -20.59 -42.41 -13.34
C ARG A 39 -20.33 -42.81 -11.90
N PHE A 40 -19.50 -42.03 -11.20
CA PHE A 40 -19.25 -42.21 -9.77
C PHE A 40 -20.41 -41.65 -8.91
N GLY A 41 -21.05 -40.59 -9.39
CA GLY A 41 -22.18 -39.93 -8.76
C GLY A 41 -21.76 -38.72 -7.92
N LEU A 42 -22.35 -37.56 -8.20
CA LEU A 42 -22.04 -36.30 -7.50
C LEU A 42 -22.42 -36.35 -6.01
N SER A 43 -23.55 -36.98 -5.67
CA SER A 43 -23.97 -37.18 -4.28
C SER A 43 -23.01 -38.11 -3.54
N THR A 44 -22.59 -39.20 -4.18
CA THR A 44 -21.61 -40.15 -3.65
C THR A 44 -20.29 -39.45 -3.36
N LEU A 45 -19.77 -38.66 -4.30
CA LEU A 45 -18.54 -37.91 -4.09
C LEU A 45 -18.69 -36.89 -2.95
N LYS A 46 -19.84 -36.22 -2.85
CA LYS A 46 -20.10 -35.28 -1.75
C LYS A 46 -20.04 -35.99 -0.39
N GLU A 47 -20.66 -37.17 -0.26
CA GLU A 47 -20.60 -37.98 0.95
C GLU A 47 -19.16 -38.43 1.26
N CYS A 48 -18.42 -38.90 0.25
CA CYS A 48 -17.02 -39.26 0.40
C CYS A 48 -16.18 -38.07 0.87
N VAL A 49 -16.36 -36.88 0.29
CA VAL A 49 -15.63 -35.66 0.69
C VAL A 49 -15.89 -35.31 2.14
N VAL A 50 -17.13 -35.45 2.62
CA VAL A 50 -17.47 -35.24 4.04
C VAL A 50 -16.73 -36.25 4.92
N GLN A 51 -16.80 -37.54 4.60
CA GLN A 51 -16.12 -38.59 5.37
C GLN A 51 -14.59 -38.43 5.37
N TRP A 52 -14.02 -38.05 4.23
CA TRP A 52 -12.58 -37.79 4.09
C TRP A 52 -12.13 -36.58 4.90
N ARG A 53 -13.03 -35.62 5.17
CA ARG A 53 -12.74 -34.42 5.95
C ARG A 53 -12.58 -34.71 7.44
N ASP A 54 -13.23 -35.75 7.94
CA ASP A 54 -13.10 -36.20 9.34
C ASP A 54 -11.72 -36.83 9.63
N ILE A 55 -10.90 -37.06 8.59
CA ILE A 55 -9.57 -37.66 8.70
C ILE A 55 -8.51 -36.55 8.72
N GLU A 56 -8.04 -36.21 9.92
CA GLU A 56 -7.03 -35.16 10.12
C GLU A 56 -5.65 -35.52 9.57
N ARG A 57 -5.28 -36.81 9.61
CA ARG A 57 -3.97 -37.32 9.20
C ARG A 57 -4.15 -38.49 8.25
N PRO A 58 -4.33 -38.24 6.94
CA PRO A 58 -4.54 -39.30 5.98
C PRO A 58 -3.27 -40.15 5.83
N THR A 59 -3.45 -41.47 5.80
CA THR A 59 -2.37 -42.40 5.49
C THR A 59 -2.03 -42.36 3.99
N LYS A 60 -0.86 -42.87 3.63
CA LYS A 60 -0.46 -43.01 2.21
C LYS A 60 -1.47 -43.86 1.43
N ASP A 61 -1.97 -44.93 2.04
CA ASP A 61 -2.94 -45.84 1.40
C ASP A 61 -4.30 -45.16 1.19
N LEU A 62 -4.72 -44.31 2.14
CA LEU A 62 -5.93 -43.48 1.97
C LEU A 62 -5.75 -42.46 0.84
N CYS A 63 -4.59 -41.81 0.77
CA CYS A 63 -4.29 -40.89 -0.33
C CYS A 63 -4.32 -41.63 -1.68
N GLN A 64 -3.75 -42.83 -1.74
CA GLN A 64 -3.70 -43.64 -2.97
C GLN A 64 -5.08 -44.15 -3.40
N SER A 65 -5.90 -44.65 -2.46
CA SER A 65 -7.26 -45.09 -2.77
C SER A 65 -8.16 -43.95 -3.23
N THR A 66 -8.04 -42.79 -2.59
CA THR A 66 -8.72 -41.55 -3.02
C THR A 66 -8.25 -41.12 -4.41
N GLN A 67 -6.93 -41.17 -4.67
CA GLN A 67 -6.35 -40.88 -5.98
C GLN A 67 -6.94 -41.79 -7.06
N THR A 68 -7.10 -43.09 -6.81
CA THR A 68 -7.70 -44.04 -7.76
C THR A 68 -9.15 -43.65 -8.10
N ILE A 69 -9.96 -43.33 -7.10
CA ILE A 69 -11.35 -42.87 -7.31
C ILE A 69 -11.39 -41.61 -8.18
N LEU A 70 -10.55 -40.63 -7.87
CA LEU A 70 -10.50 -39.36 -8.60
C LEU A 70 -9.94 -39.52 -10.02
N GLU A 71 -9.02 -40.46 -10.26
CA GLU A 71 -8.47 -40.71 -11.59
C GLU A 71 -9.49 -41.23 -12.60
N GLU A 72 -10.52 -41.93 -12.12
CA GLU A 72 -11.64 -42.41 -12.94
C GLU A 72 -12.75 -41.36 -13.07
N SER A 73 -12.85 -40.45 -12.09
CA SER A 73 -13.94 -39.48 -11.98
C SER A 73 -13.63 -38.11 -12.58
N LEU A 74 -12.34 -37.75 -12.72
CA LEU A 74 -11.88 -36.45 -13.18
C LEU A 74 -11.31 -36.50 -14.61
N THR A 75 -11.63 -35.49 -15.41
CA THR A 75 -11.03 -35.28 -16.72
C THR A 75 -9.60 -34.77 -16.62
N MET A 76 -8.86 -34.81 -17.73
CA MET A 76 -7.51 -34.21 -17.79
C MET A 76 -7.51 -32.70 -17.49
N ASP A 77 -8.58 -32.00 -17.85
CA ASP A 77 -8.73 -30.56 -17.60
C ASP A 77 -8.99 -30.26 -16.13
N ASP A 78 -9.80 -31.09 -15.46
CA ASP A 78 -10.01 -31.02 -14.01
C ASP A 78 -8.69 -31.16 -13.26
N TRP A 79 -7.89 -32.17 -13.62
CA TRP A 79 -6.55 -32.36 -13.05
C TRP A 79 -5.64 -31.15 -13.28
N GLY A 80 -5.75 -30.50 -14.44
CA GLY A 80 -5.05 -29.25 -14.74
C GLY A 80 -5.48 -28.09 -13.83
N ARG A 81 -6.79 -27.93 -13.60
CA ARG A 81 -7.37 -26.90 -12.73
C ARG A 81 -7.04 -27.15 -11.25
N LEU A 82 -7.16 -28.39 -10.78
CA LEU A 82 -6.79 -28.81 -9.44
C LEU A 82 -5.32 -28.49 -9.17
N ARG A 83 -4.40 -28.95 -10.03
CA ARG A 83 -2.96 -28.69 -9.88
C ARG A 83 -2.63 -27.21 -9.79
N LYS A 84 -3.21 -26.37 -10.65
CA LYS A 84 -3.01 -24.91 -10.63
C LYS A 84 -3.52 -24.30 -9.32
N SER A 85 -4.69 -24.73 -8.86
CA SER A 85 -5.31 -24.24 -7.63
C SER A 85 -4.48 -24.58 -6.39
N LEU A 86 -4.05 -25.84 -6.26
CA LEU A 86 -3.19 -26.29 -5.16
C LEU A 86 -1.84 -25.59 -5.17
N SER A 87 -1.20 -25.45 -6.34
CA SER A 87 0.06 -24.73 -6.48
C SER A 87 -0.06 -23.27 -6.04
N ALA A 88 -1.15 -22.59 -6.41
CA ALA A 88 -1.41 -21.21 -6.00
C ALA A 88 -1.64 -21.11 -4.48
N ARG A 89 -2.34 -22.07 -3.88
CA ARG A 89 -2.60 -22.10 -2.42
C ARG A 89 -1.33 -22.35 -1.62
N LYS A 90 -0.51 -23.31 -2.06
CA LYS A 90 0.83 -23.59 -1.50
C LYS A 90 1.73 -22.37 -1.58
N ARG A 91 1.73 -21.67 -2.73
CA ARG A 91 2.45 -20.40 -2.91
C ARG A 91 1.96 -19.34 -1.92
N ARG A 92 0.65 -19.11 -1.83
CA ARG A 92 0.05 -18.13 -0.90
C ARG A 92 0.35 -18.46 0.57
N ARG A 93 0.37 -19.74 0.96
CA ARG A 93 0.73 -20.18 2.32
C ARG A 93 2.19 -19.84 2.66
N ARG A 94 3.12 -20.04 1.71
CA ARG A 94 4.52 -19.64 1.86
C ARG A 94 4.70 -18.12 1.88
N GLU A 95 3.94 -17.40 1.05
CA GLU A 95 3.95 -15.93 1.02
C GLU A 95 3.42 -15.32 2.32
N ARG A 96 2.46 -15.94 3.03
CA ARG A 96 2.03 -15.46 4.36
C ARG A 96 3.15 -15.48 5.41
N GLN A 97 4.14 -16.35 5.25
CA GLN A 97 5.29 -16.47 6.17
C GLN A 97 6.41 -15.48 5.85
N ARG A 98 6.37 -14.84 4.68
CA ARG A 98 7.33 -13.81 4.27
C ARG A 98 6.62 -12.46 4.28
N HIS A 99 7.28 -11.38 4.67
CA HIS A 99 6.70 -10.01 4.60
C HIS A 99 6.48 -9.50 3.16
N SER A 100 6.27 -10.40 2.19
CA SER A 100 6.12 -10.16 0.76
C SER A 100 4.67 -10.40 0.29
N LYS A 101 3.68 -10.13 1.14
CA LYS A 101 2.27 -10.37 0.79
C LYS A 101 1.84 -9.36 -0.28
N ALA A 102 1.50 -9.86 -1.46
CA ALA A 102 0.90 -9.03 -2.50
C ALA A 102 -0.38 -8.38 -1.96
N MET A 103 -0.50 -7.07 -2.15
CA MET A 103 -1.70 -6.31 -1.80
C MET A 103 -2.63 -6.23 -3.01
N ASN A 104 -3.91 -6.57 -2.80
CA ASN A 104 -4.94 -6.37 -3.80
C ASN A 104 -5.45 -4.94 -3.72
N ILE A 105 -5.36 -4.22 -4.83
CA ILE A 105 -5.83 -2.84 -4.97
C ILE A 105 -6.92 -2.82 -6.05
N THR A 106 -8.03 -2.14 -5.79
CA THR A 106 -9.09 -1.95 -6.78
C THR A 106 -8.85 -0.65 -7.50
N LEU A 107 -8.76 -0.71 -8.83
CA LEU A 107 -8.60 0.46 -9.70
C LEU A 107 -9.90 0.67 -10.50
N THR A 108 -10.21 1.93 -10.80
CA THR A 108 -11.20 2.23 -11.84
C THR A 108 -10.64 1.82 -13.21
N PRO A 109 -11.50 1.58 -14.23
CA PRO A 109 -11.04 1.23 -15.57
C PRO A 109 -10.04 2.24 -16.14
N ALA A 110 -10.35 3.54 -16.04
CA ALA A 110 -9.46 4.61 -16.49
C ALA A 110 -8.09 4.62 -15.77
N ALA A 111 -8.07 4.36 -14.45
CA ALA A 111 -6.82 4.28 -13.71
C ALA A 111 -6.00 3.04 -14.10
N HIS A 112 -6.66 1.93 -14.42
CA HIS A 112 -5.99 0.72 -14.92
C HIS A 112 -5.36 0.95 -16.30
N GLU A 113 -6.09 1.58 -17.22
CA GLU A 113 -5.59 1.95 -18.55
C GLU A 113 -4.38 2.89 -18.46
N ALA A 114 -4.47 3.94 -17.63
CA ALA A 114 -3.35 4.85 -17.41
C ALA A 114 -2.14 4.13 -16.81
N LEU A 115 -2.33 3.21 -15.86
CA LEU A 115 -1.24 2.42 -15.29
C LEU A 115 -0.62 1.47 -16.31
N GLN A 116 -1.42 0.94 -17.23
CA GLN A 116 -0.96 0.10 -18.33
C GLN A 116 -0.12 0.88 -19.34
N GLU A 117 -0.60 2.05 -19.75
CA GLU A 117 0.16 2.97 -20.59
C GLU A 117 1.46 3.38 -19.91
N PHE A 118 1.38 3.79 -18.63
CA PHE A 118 2.53 4.21 -17.84
C PHE A 118 3.60 3.12 -17.76
N ARG A 119 3.25 1.88 -17.39
CA ARG A 119 4.18 0.74 -17.35
C ARG A 119 4.84 0.52 -18.71
N THR A 120 4.07 0.65 -19.79
CA THR A 120 4.55 0.43 -21.16
C THR A 120 5.57 1.50 -21.56
N LEU A 121 5.24 2.77 -21.32
CA LEU A 121 6.13 3.90 -21.61
C LEU A 121 7.39 3.90 -20.73
N SER A 122 7.27 3.49 -19.47
CA SER A 122 8.40 3.41 -18.55
C SER A 122 9.28 2.17 -18.75
N GLY A 123 8.88 1.23 -19.62
CA GLY A 123 9.60 -0.04 -19.85
C GLY A 123 9.60 -0.99 -18.64
N ALA A 124 8.67 -0.83 -17.69
CA ALA A 124 8.66 -1.62 -16.46
C ALA A 124 8.09 -3.03 -16.68
N ALA A 125 8.74 -4.03 -16.06
CA ALA A 125 8.35 -5.43 -16.22
C ALA A 125 6.97 -5.73 -15.62
N THR A 126 6.66 -5.17 -14.44
CA THR A 126 5.36 -5.29 -13.77
C THR A 126 4.77 -3.93 -13.38
N PHE A 127 3.48 -3.90 -13.02
CA PHE A 127 2.86 -2.69 -12.46
C PHE A 127 3.50 -2.26 -11.14
N SER A 128 3.91 -3.23 -10.31
CA SER A 128 4.62 -2.93 -9.06
C SER A 128 5.94 -2.24 -9.34
N ASP A 129 6.72 -2.72 -10.30
CA ASP A 129 8.00 -2.09 -10.67
C ASP A 129 7.80 -0.67 -11.22
N ALA A 130 6.75 -0.48 -12.04
CA ALA A 130 6.41 0.83 -12.57
C ALA A 130 6.11 1.82 -11.44
N LEU A 131 5.29 1.40 -10.47
CA LEU A 131 4.92 2.21 -9.32
C LEU A 131 6.11 2.46 -8.39
N GLU A 132 6.87 1.43 -7.98
CA GLU A 132 7.97 1.60 -7.03
C GLU A 132 9.05 2.56 -7.55
N ASN A 133 9.44 2.42 -8.81
CA ASN A 133 10.49 3.22 -9.42
C ASN A 133 10.09 4.68 -9.62
N HIS A 134 8.82 4.96 -9.92
CA HIS A 134 8.39 6.30 -10.34
C HIS A 134 7.52 7.02 -9.31
N LEU A 135 6.72 6.31 -8.53
CA LEU A 135 5.90 6.93 -7.49
C LEU A 135 6.79 7.59 -6.44
N THR A 136 7.90 6.95 -6.08
CA THR A 136 8.86 7.52 -5.13
C THR A 136 9.45 8.83 -5.66
N GLN A 137 9.80 8.87 -6.94
CA GLN A 137 10.30 10.07 -7.60
C GLN A 137 9.22 11.16 -7.68
N ALA A 138 8.01 10.83 -8.15
CA ALA A 138 6.90 11.76 -8.23
C ALA A 138 6.53 12.34 -6.85
N LEU A 139 6.55 11.53 -5.80
CA LEU A 139 6.35 11.99 -4.42
C LEU A 139 7.46 12.92 -3.95
N ALA A 140 8.72 12.68 -4.33
CA ALA A 140 9.83 13.57 -4.00
C ALA A 140 9.67 14.92 -4.72
N GLU A 141 9.30 14.91 -6.00
CA GLU A 141 9.03 16.12 -6.78
C GLU A 141 7.86 16.93 -6.20
N LEU A 142 6.75 16.27 -5.86
CA LEU A 142 5.60 16.90 -5.21
C LEU A 142 5.96 17.50 -3.84
N ARG A 143 6.81 16.82 -3.06
CA ARG A 143 7.29 17.37 -1.77
C ARG A 143 8.10 18.64 -1.98
N ILE A 144 9.00 18.67 -2.95
CA ILE A 144 9.79 19.87 -3.27
C ILE A 144 8.88 21.01 -3.74
N GLN A 145 7.90 20.71 -4.59
CA GLN A 145 6.92 21.71 -5.05
C GLN A 145 6.12 22.28 -3.87
N HIS A 146 5.66 21.42 -2.97
CA HIS A 146 4.91 21.83 -1.79
C HIS A 146 5.76 22.68 -0.83
N GLU A 147 7.02 22.31 -0.58
CA GLU A 147 7.93 23.13 0.25
C GLU A 147 8.21 24.49 -0.38
N ARG A 148 8.34 24.57 -1.72
CA ARG A 148 8.49 25.86 -2.44
C ARG A 148 7.24 26.72 -2.30
N GLN A 149 6.06 26.16 -2.54
CA GLN A 149 4.80 26.88 -2.36
C GLN A 149 4.66 27.42 -0.95
N LEU A 150 4.94 26.59 0.07
CA LEU A 150 4.89 27.00 1.46
C LEU A 150 5.91 28.11 1.77
N THR A 151 7.11 28.01 1.20
CA THR A 151 8.14 29.07 1.31
C THR A 151 7.64 30.40 0.76
N ASP A 152 7.06 30.38 -0.44
CA ASP A 152 6.59 31.58 -1.11
C ASP A 152 5.38 32.19 -0.38
N GLU A 153 4.46 31.36 0.10
CA GLU A 153 3.35 31.79 0.94
C GLU A 153 3.82 32.46 2.24
N LEU A 154 4.78 31.85 2.95
CA LEU A 154 5.33 32.42 4.18
C LEU A 154 6.08 33.72 3.90
N LYS A 155 6.88 33.78 2.82
CA LYS A 155 7.54 35.02 2.38
C LYS A 155 6.52 36.12 2.10
N ALA A 156 5.45 35.82 1.37
CA ALA A 156 4.39 36.77 1.06
C ALA A 156 3.67 37.26 2.33
N LYS A 157 3.36 36.35 3.26
CA LYS A 157 2.73 36.68 4.56
C LYS A 157 3.62 37.56 5.45
N LEU A 158 4.93 37.32 5.45
CA LEU A 158 5.88 38.03 6.31
C LEU A 158 6.45 39.31 5.67
N ALA A 159 6.39 39.46 4.35
CA ALA A 159 6.85 40.65 3.62
C ALA A 159 6.24 41.98 4.11
N PRO A 160 4.91 42.09 4.36
CA PRO A 160 4.31 43.34 4.80
C PRO A 160 4.55 43.67 6.28
N LEU A 161 5.07 42.72 7.07
CA LEU A 161 5.30 42.95 8.51
C LEU A 161 6.44 43.94 8.73
N LYS A 162 6.22 44.90 9.63
CA LYS A 162 7.27 45.77 10.15
C LYS A 162 8.25 44.94 10.98
N ALA A 163 9.47 45.44 11.16
CA ALA A 163 10.51 44.76 11.93
C ALA A 163 10.03 44.36 13.34
N SER A 164 9.36 45.27 14.06
CA SER A 164 8.81 44.99 15.39
C SER A 164 7.72 43.92 15.39
N GLU A 165 6.89 43.88 14.34
CA GLU A 165 5.83 42.87 14.20
C GLU A 165 6.43 41.48 13.91
N LEU A 166 7.43 41.42 13.02
CA LEU A 166 8.15 40.17 12.72
C LEU A 166 8.81 39.60 13.98
N ILE A 167 9.53 40.43 14.74
CA ILE A 167 10.19 40.00 15.98
C ILE A 167 9.17 39.48 16.99
N ARG A 168 8.03 40.16 17.15
CA ARG A 168 6.96 39.69 18.04
C ARG A 168 6.42 38.31 17.64
N GLU A 169 6.26 38.03 16.34
CA GLU A 169 5.82 36.71 15.90
C GLU A 169 6.92 35.64 16.10
N VAL A 170 8.19 36.00 15.93
CA VAL A 170 9.34 35.13 16.24
C VAL A 170 9.43 34.81 17.72
N GLU A 171 9.21 35.79 18.61
CA GLU A 171 9.23 35.57 20.05
C GLU A 171 8.13 34.59 20.48
N LYS A 172 6.90 34.77 19.98
CA LYS A 172 5.79 33.82 20.22
C LYS A 172 6.13 32.42 19.73
N TYR A 173 6.71 32.34 18.54
CA TYR A 173 7.16 31.07 17.97
C TYR A 173 8.17 30.37 18.88
N LEU A 174 9.21 31.09 19.31
CA LEU A 174 10.26 30.56 20.16
C LEU A 174 9.76 30.18 21.57
N GLU A 175 8.74 30.87 22.09
CA GLU A 175 8.07 30.51 23.34
C GLU A 175 7.27 29.20 23.19
N LEU A 176 6.46 29.10 22.14
CA LEU A 176 5.70 27.88 21.83
C LEU A 176 6.63 26.68 21.59
N ALA A 177 7.77 26.92 20.93
CA ALA A 177 8.78 25.89 20.66
C ALA A 177 9.47 25.32 21.92
N GLN A 178 9.39 26.00 23.06
CA GLN A 178 9.92 25.47 24.33
C GLN A 178 9.02 24.38 24.92
N THR A 179 7.72 24.46 24.65
CA THR A 179 6.71 23.56 25.23
C THR A 179 6.27 22.47 24.26
N ARG A 180 6.62 22.59 22.97
CA ARG A 180 6.23 21.67 21.90
C ARG A 180 7.45 21.08 21.22
N ARG A 181 7.29 19.88 20.66
CA ARG A 181 8.31 19.28 19.80
C ARG A 181 8.44 20.12 18.53
N SER A 182 9.53 20.85 18.36
CA SER A 182 9.81 21.66 17.17
C SER A 182 11.31 21.90 16.99
N LEU A 183 11.75 22.09 15.75
CA LEU A 183 13.05 22.65 15.41
C LEU A 183 12.94 24.18 15.49
N ALA A 184 13.60 24.81 16.46
CA ALA A 184 13.60 26.27 16.62
C ALA A 184 15.00 26.87 16.82
N ASN A 185 16.05 26.04 16.75
CA ASN A 185 17.41 26.46 17.10
C ASN A 185 17.97 27.49 16.12
N SER A 186 17.74 27.33 14.82
CA SER A 186 18.23 28.24 13.79
C SER A 186 17.60 29.62 13.93
N CYS A 187 16.27 29.68 14.10
CA CYS A 187 15.56 30.93 14.37
C CYS A 187 15.99 31.55 15.69
N LYS A 188 16.18 30.76 16.75
CA LYS A 188 16.66 31.23 18.06
C LYS A 188 18.03 31.90 17.97
N ILE A 189 18.98 31.30 17.25
CA ILE A 189 20.33 31.86 17.06
C ILE A 189 20.25 33.17 16.27
N ALA A 190 19.46 33.21 15.19
CA ALA A 190 19.28 34.42 14.39
C ALA A 190 18.65 35.55 15.23
N HIS A 191 17.64 35.23 16.04
CA HIS A 191 17.00 36.18 16.95
C HIS A 191 17.98 36.75 17.98
N GLN A 192 18.80 35.90 18.60
CA GLN A 192 19.85 36.32 19.53
C GLN A 192 20.88 37.24 18.86
N LEU A 193 21.23 36.99 17.60
CA LEU A 193 22.13 37.86 16.84
C LEU A 193 21.50 39.23 16.59
N PHE A 194 20.23 39.27 16.21
CA PHE A 194 19.49 40.52 16.01
C PHE A 194 19.41 41.36 17.29
N ILE A 195 19.17 40.74 18.46
CA ILE A 195 19.19 41.45 19.76
C ILE A 195 20.55 42.10 20.01
N LYS A 196 21.65 41.41 19.69
CA LYS A 196 23.01 41.93 19.89
C LYS A 196 23.37 43.03 18.89
N ARG A 197 22.86 42.95 17.66
CA ARG A 197 23.17 43.85 16.56
C ARG A 197 21.93 44.04 15.68
N PRO A 198 21.04 44.99 16.00
CA PRO A 198 19.80 45.20 15.26
C PRO A 198 20.08 46.01 13.99
N ASP A 199 20.37 45.32 12.90
CA ASP A 199 20.56 45.90 11.57
C ASP A 199 19.71 45.19 10.50
N ARG A 200 19.78 45.66 9.25
CA ARG A 200 18.98 45.10 8.15
C ARG A 200 19.35 43.66 7.82
N ASP A 201 20.63 43.31 7.92
CA ASP A 201 21.11 41.98 7.56
C ASP A 201 20.72 40.94 8.61
N SER A 202 20.86 41.28 9.89
CA SER A 202 20.39 40.44 11.00
C SER A 202 18.87 40.25 10.96
N LEU A 203 18.09 41.29 10.66
CA LEU A 203 16.64 41.16 10.49
C LEU A 203 16.26 40.24 9.33
N ARG A 204 16.95 40.35 8.19
CA ARG A 204 16.76 39.43 7.04
C ARG A 204 17.08 38.00 7.47
N LEU A 205 18.17 37.79 8.18
CA LEU A 205 18.55 36.46 8.68
C LEU A 205 17.49 35.88 9.63
N VAL A 206 16.91 36.69 10.54
CA VAL A 206 15.80 36.22 11.39
C VAL A 206 14.63 35.74 10.54
N ARG A 207 14.22 36.52 9.55
CA ARG A 207 13.13 36.14 8.64
C ARG A 207 13.41 34.82 7.94
N ASP A 208 14.60 34.68 7.34
CA ASP A 208 14.96 33.49 6.57
C ASP A 208 14.98 32.25 7.46
N ARG A 209 15.58 32.33 8.65
CA ARG A 209 15.67 31.19 9.58
C ARG A 209 14.33 30.86 10.23
N PHE A 210 13.47 31.86 10.43
CA PHE A 210 12.11 31.65 10.90
C PHE A 210 11.28 30.87 9.87
N ILE A 211 11.35 31.25 8.58
CA ILE A 211 10.66 30.54 7.50
C ILE A 211 11.16 29.11 7.38
N GLU A 212 12.49 28.90 7.39
CA GLU A 212 13.11 27.58 7.30
C GLU A 212 12.66 26.64 8.43
N ASP A 213 12.67 27.13 9.67
CA ASP A 213 12.23 26.35 10.83
C ASP A 213 10.74 25.97 10.72
N LEU A 214 9.87 26.89 10.28
CA LEU A 214 8.45 26.59 10.07
C LEU A 214 8.23 25.52 9.00
N ILE A 215 8.92 25.61 7.85
CA ILE A 215 8.82 24.61 6.77
C ILE A 215 9.32 23.25 7.26
N TRP A 216 10.46 23.22 7.94
CA TRP A 216 11.03 21.98 8.42
C TRP A 216 10.10 21.27 9.40
N ASN A 217 9.50 22.01 10.33
CA ASN A 217 8.52 21.47 11.27
C ASN A 217 7.30 20.87 10.56
N GLU A 218 6.82 21.52 9.50
CA GLU A 218 5.68 21.02 8.73
C GLU A 218 6.05 19.77 7.91
N SER A 219 7.19 19.78 7.22
CA SER A 219 7.59 18.67 6.35
C SER A 219 8.05 17.43 7.13
N HIS A 220 8.73 17.61 8.27
CA HIS A 220 9.36 16.51 9.02
C HIS A 220 8.61 16.12 10.30
N LEU A 221 8.01 17.08 11.02
CA LEU A 221 7.26 16.80 12.25
C LEU A 221 5.76 16.75 12.05
N LYS A 222 5.26 17.11 10.86
CA LYS A 222 3.82 17.19 10.53
C LYS A 222 3.07 18.17 11.44
N ILE A 223 3.75 19.21 11.90
CA ILE A 223 3.18 20.28 12.70
C ILE A 223 2.98 21.47 11.77
N ALA A 224 1.73 21.79 11.45
CA ALA A 224 1.41 22.89 10.57
C ALA A 224 1.91 24.23 11.16
N HIS A 225 2.49 25.10 10.33
CA HIS A 225 2.99 26.40 10.79
C HIS A 225 1.90 27.25 11.49
N SER A 226 0.62 27.10 11.11
CA SER A 226 -0.52 27.76 11.74
C SER A 226 -0.72 27.37 13.22
N GLN A 227 -0.24 26.19 13.63
CA GLN A 227 -0.27 25.74 15.02
C GLN A 227 0.86 26.36 15.85
N LEU A 228 1.97 26.74 15.20
CA LEU A 228 3.15 27.30 15.85
C LEU A 228 3.13 28.84 15.84
N VAL A 229 2.50 29.45 14.84
CA VAL A 229 2.20 30.87 14.79
C VAL A 229 0.86 31.07 14.06
N PRO A 230 -0.18 31.56 14.75
CA PRO A 230 -1.41 31.98 14.07
C PRO A 230 -1.14 33.31 13.36
N LEU A 231 -0.48 33.23 12.20
CA LEU A 231 -0.32 34.37 11.29
C LEU A 231 -1.73 34.76 10.82
N LYS A 232 -2.29 35.83 11.41
CA LYS A 232 -3.59 36.34 10.99
C LYS A 232 -3.46 36.81 9.54
N VAL A 233 -4.11 36.10 8.63
CA VAL A 233 -4.41 36.63 7.31
C VAL A 233 -5.28 37.85 7.56
N LYS A 234 -4.81 39.04 7.22
CA LYS A 234 -5.75 40.12 6.93
C LYS A 234 -6.46 39.63 5.67
N ASP A 235 -7.66 39.10 5.82
CA ASP A 235 -8.54 38.88 4.70
C ASP A 235 -8.57 40.21 3.95
N VAL A 236 -8.03 40.21 2.74
CA VAL A 236 -8.31 41.27 1.79
C VAL A 236 -9.77 41.03 1.42
N ALA A 237 -10.65 41.60 2.23
CA ALA A 237 -12.07 41.63 1.99
C ALA A 237 -12.30 42.22 0.60
N SER A 238 -12.91 41.42 -0.26
CA SER A 238 -13.96 41.78 -1.21
C SER A 238 -13.99 43.27 -1.63
N GLN A 239 -13.29 43.59 -2.71
CA GLN A 239 -13.67 44.63 -3.66
C GLN A 239 -13.27 44.08 -5.04
N SER A 240 -14.17 43.43 -5.77
CA SER A 240 -15.27 44.04 -6.52
C SER A 240 -16.37 43.03 -6.81
#